data_AF-A0A417FQA1-F1
#
_entry.id   AF-A0A417FQA1-F1
#
_cell.length_a   1.000
_cell.length_b   1.000
_cell.length_c   1.000
_cell.angle_alpha   90.00
_cell.angle_beta   90.00
_cell.angle_gamma   90.00
#
_symmetry.space_group_name_H-M   'P 1'
#
loop_
_entity.id
_entity.type
_entity.pdbx_description
1 polymer ?
#
loop_
_entity_poly.entity_id
_entity_poly.type
_entity_poly.pdbx_seq_one_letter_code
_entity_poly.pdbx_strand_id
1 'polypeptide(L)'
;MSRAEIRRMRREQHKAETATYNLTRAQLEALVTEQVNDKLKKAKQDATYDAVNTAMVLFLTLPMEVLKNYYWQKSFKERIPEFNTHVLAYYQKWQDGELDINKLRDELWEYTGIRLEEQEI
;
A
#
# COMPACT_ATOMS: atom_id res chain seq x y z
N MET A 1 10.04 38.09 -14.44
CA MET A 1 10.19 38.69 -13.09
C MET A 1 11.34 39.67 -13.10
N SER A 2 11.09 40.91 -12.67
CA SER A 2 12.10 41.95 -12.51
C SER A 2 13.01 41.64 -11.31
N ARG A 3 14.28 42.06 -11.35
CA ARG A 3 15.24 41.89 -10.23
C ARG A 3 14.71 42.46 -8.90
N ALA A 4 13.85 43.47 -8.95
CA ALA A 4 13.22 44.05 -7.77
C ALA A 4 12.18 43.12 -7.14
N GLU A 5 11.43 42.35 -7.94
CA GLU A 5 10.41 41.40 -7.49
C GLU A 5 11.06 40.20 -6.80
N ILE A 6 12.16 39.67 -7.37
CA ILE A 6 12.92 38.57 -6.76
C ILE A 6 13.49 38.98 -5.39
N ARG A 7 13.93 40.23 -5.24
CA ARG A 7 14.39 40.77 -3.95
C ARG A 7 13.26 41.00 -2.95
N ARG A 8 12.03 41.21 -3.40
CA ARG A 8 10.85 41.30 -2.50
C ARG A 8 10.47 39.92 -2.02
N MET A 9 10.31 38.95 -2.92
CA MET A 9 9.99 37.57 -2.56
C MET A 9 11.02 36.96 -1.59
N ARG A 10 12.33 37.16 -1.84
CA ARG A 10 13.37 36.67 -0.91
C ARG A 10 13.30 37.32 0.47
N ARG A 11 12.94 38.61 0.55
CA ARG A 11 12.77 39.30 1.84
C ARG A 11 11.53 38.84 2.59
N GLU A 12 10.44 38.57 1.87
CA GLU A 12 9.20 38.05 2.44
C GLU A 12 9.37 36.61 2.92
N GLN A 13 10.03 35.75 2.13
CA GLN A 13 10.39 34.38 2.51
C GLN A 13 11.29 34.37 3.75
N HIS A 14 12.35 35.18 3.77
CA HIS A 14 13.24 35.27 4.93
C HIS A 14 12.51 35.79 6.18
N LYS A 15 11.56 36.73 6.03
CA LYS A 15 10.73 37.20 7.15
C LYS A 15 9.76 36.14 7.66
N ALA A 16 9.21 35.31 6.79
CA ALA A 16 8.34 34.19 7.16
C ALA A 16 9.14 33.08 7.87
N GLU A 17 10.35 32.76 7.38
CA GLU A 17 11.23 31.72 7.95
C GLU A 17 11.83 32.11 9.31
N THR A 18 12.07 33.41 9.54
CA THR A 18 12.69 33.92 10.80
C THR A 18 11.68 34.48 11.80
N ALA A 19 10.38 34.33 11.54
CA ALA A 19 9.33 34.78 12.45
C ALA A 19 9.44 34.02 13.79
N THR A 20 9.79 34.75 14.84
CA THR A 20 9.91 34.19 16.20
C THR A 20 8.55 34.27 16.87
N TYR A 21 7.97 33.11 17.21
CA TYR A 21 6.70 33.01 17.91
C TYR A 21 6.95 32.72 19.40
N ASN A 22 6.30 33.48 20.27
CA ASN A 22 6.36 33.26 21.72
C ASN A 22 5.32 32.20 22.11
N LEU A 23 5.72 30.94 22.06
CA LEU A 23 4.89 29.79 22.46
C LEU A 23 5.31 29.30 23.84
N THR A 24 4.34 28.82 24.62
CA THR A 24 4.66 28.10 25.87
C THR A 24 5.25 26.74 25.55
N ARG A 25 6.10 26.20 26.45
CA ARG A 25 6.72 24.88 26.28
C ARG A 25 5.69 23.77 26.03
N ALA A 26 4.55 23.80 26.74
CA ALA A 26 3.47 22.84 26.56
C ALA A 26 2.79 22.95 25.17
N GLN A 27 2.62 24.16 24.63
CA GLN A 27 2.08 24.37 23.28
C GLN A 27 3.06 23.90 22.20
N LEU A 28 4.37 24.13 22.40
CA LEU A 28 5.42 23.61 21.51
C LEU A 28 5.44 22.08 21.50
N GLU A 29 5.43 21.45 22.68
CA GLU A 29 5.40 19.99 22.81
C GLU A 29 4.14 19.39 22.16
N ALA A 30 2.98 20.01 22.35
CA ALA A 30 1.73 19.57 21.71
C ALA A 30 1.81 19.63 20.17
N LEU A 31 2.28 20.76 19.60
CA LEU A 31 2.42 20.94 18.15
C LEU A 31 3.42 19.95 17.54
N VAL A 32 4.57 19.74 18.20
CA VAL A 32 5.57 18.77 17.73
C VAL A 32 5.01 17.35 17.79
N THR A 33 4.32 17.00 18.87
CA THR A 33 3.72 15.67 19.03
C THR A 33 2.65 15.40 17.97
N GLU A 34 1.79 16.38 17.70
CA GLU A 34 0.77 16.30 16.64
C GLU A 34 1.41 16.13 15.25
N GLN A 35 2.42 16.95 14.90
CA GLN A 35 3.11 16.84 13.61
C GLN A 35 3.85 15.50 13.44
N VAL A 36 4.47 14.99 14.51
CA VAL A 36 5.14 13.68 14.50
C VAL A 36 4.12 12.56 14.34
N ASN A 37 3.00 12.63 15.06
CA ASN A 37 1.92 11.64 14.94
C ASN A 37 1.31 11.62 13.54
N ASP A 38 1.08 12.78 12.93
CA ASP A 38 0.57 12.87 11.55
C ASP A 38 1.56 12.32 10.53
N LYS A 39 2.85 12.64 10.67
CA LYS A 39 3.90 12.08 9.81
C LYS A 39 4.04 10.57 10.00
N LEU A 40 3.98 10.09 11.24
CA LEU A 40 4.04 8.67 11.56
C LEU A 40 2.81 7.93 11.01
N LYS A 41 1.62 8.53 11.09
CA LYS A 41 0.40 7.98 10.52
C LYS A 41 0.50 7.87 9.00
N LYS A 42 1.00 8.90 8.32
CA LYS A 42 1.26 8.87 6.87
C LYS A 42 2.31 7.82 6.50
N ALA A 43 3.45 7.80 7.18
CA ALA A 43 4.50 6.81 6.92
C ALA A 43 4.04 5.37 7.16
N LYS A 44 3.22 5.13 8.19
CA LYS A 44 2.59 3.81 8.43
C LYS A 44 1.61 3.47 7.32
N GLN A 45 0.77 4.41 6.89
CA GLN A 45 -0.14 4.22 5.77
C GLN A 45 0.62 3.87 4.50
N ASP A 46 1.63 4.66 4.12
CA ASP A 46 2.46 4.44 2.94
C ASP A 46 3.14 3.06 2.99
N ALA A 47 3.76 2.70 4.12
CA ALA A 47 4.37 1.38 4.29
C ALA A 47 3.34 0.23 4.20
N THR A 48 2.13 0.41 4.75
CA THR A 48 1.06 -0.59 4.62
C THR A 48 0.56 -0.71 3.18
N TYR A 49 0.40 0.41 2.47
CA TYR A 49 -0.01 0.41 1.06
C TYR A 49 1.04 -0.28 0.18
N ASP A 50 2.32 0.01 0.39
CA ASP A 50 3.42 -0.63 -0.36
C ASP A 50 3.49 -2.13 -0.10
N ALA A 51 3.32 -2.56 1.15
CA ALA A 51 3.31 -3.98 1.51
C ALA A 51 2.10 -4.72 0.90
N VAL A 52 0.90 -4.13 1.00
CA VAL A 52 -0.32 -4.69 0.42
C VAL A 52 -0.23 -4.76 -1.10
N ASN A 53 0.24 -3.70 -1.76
CA ASN A 53 0.43 -3.69 -3.20
C ASN A 53 1.45 -4.75 -3.66
N THR A 54 2.58 -4.86 -2.94
CA THR A 54 3.58 -5.91 -3.19
C THR A 54 2.97 -7.31 -3.05
N ALA A 55 2.19 -7.55 -2.00
CA ALA A 55 1.51 -8.81 -1.78
C ALA A 55 0.51 -9.12 -2.91
N MET A 56 -0.29 -8.15 -3.36
CA MET A 56 -1.22 -8.30 -4.48
C MET A 56 -0.49 -8.65 -5.79
N VAL A 57 0.64 -7.99 -6.07
CA VAL A 57 1.46 -8.28 -7.25
C VAL A 57 2.01 -9.71 -7.18
N LEU A 58 2.59 -10.12 -6.04
CA LEU A 58 3.13 -11.46 -5.87
C LEU A 58 2.05 -12.55 -5.98
N PHE A 59 0.88 -12.32 -5.38
CA PHE A 59 -0.24 -13.24 -5.40
C PHE A 59 -0.75 -13.54 -6.83
N LEU A 60 -0.67 -12.57 -7.73
CA LEU A 60 -1.05 -12.78 -9.13
C LEU A 60 0.12 -13.30 -9.98
N THR A 61 1.32 -12.73 -9.82
CA THR A 61 2.46 -13.01 -10.69
C THR A 61 3.05 -14.40 -10.49
N LEU A 62 3.17 -14.89 -9.24
CA LEU A 62 3.75 -16.20 -8.96
C LEU A 62 2.91 -17.34 -9.54
N PRO A 63 1.58 -17.42 -9.31
CA PRO A 63 0.76 -18.44 -9.94
C PRO A 63 0.75 -18.35 -11.46
N MET A 64 0.78 -17.13 -12.04
CA MET A 64 0.86 -16.96 -13.49
C MET A 64 2.14 -17.54 -14.09
N GLU A 65 3.31 -17.34 -13.46
CA GLU A 65 4.56 -17.96 -13.92
C GLU A 65 4.53 -19.48 -13.79
N VAL A 66 3.96 -20.01 -12.70
CA VAL A 66 3.77 -21.46 -12.55
C VAL A 66 2.85 -22.02 -13.65
N LEU A 67 1.71 -21.36 -13.90
CA LEU A 67 0.76 -21.75 -14.93
C LEU A 67 1.40 -21.71 -16.32
N LYS A 68 2.15 -20.66 -16.64
CA LYS A 68 2.90 -20.54 -17.90
C LYS A 68 3.90 -21.68 -18.09
N ASN A 69 4.72 -21.95 -17.09
CA ASN A 69 5.89 -22.82 -17.23
C ASN A 69 5.53 -24.31 -17.13
N TYR A 70 4.48 -24.65 -16.38
CA TYR A 70 4.15 -26.07 -16.09
C TYR A 70 2.83 -26.55 -16.68
N TYR A 71 1.83 -25.67 -16.88
CA TYR A 71 0.47 -26.10 -17.25
C TYR A 71 0.04 -25.64 -18.64
N TRP A 72 0.27 -24.38 -19.00
CA TRP A 72 -0.24 -23.74 -20.22
C TRP A 72 0.87 -23.30 -21.18
N GLN A 73 1.97 -24.05 -21.27
CA GLN A 73 3.17 -23.67 -22.03
C GLN A 73 2.91 -23.15 -23.46
N LYS A 74 1.92 -23.71 -24.17
CA LYS A 74 1.57 -23.34 -25.55
C LYS A 74 0.39 -22.37 -25.66
N SER A 75 -0.56 -22.45 -24.73
CA SER A 75 -1.84 -21.71 -24.75
C SER A 75 -1.93 -20.62 -23.68
N PHE A 76 -0.82 -20.31 -23.00
CA PHE A 76 -0.77 -19.32 -21.91
C PHE A 76 -1.39 -17.99 -22.33
N LYS A 77 -1.01 -17.48 -23.51
CA LYS A 77 -1.52 -16.20 -24.04
C LYS A 77 -3.03 -16.16 -24.23
N GLU A 78 -3.64 -17.31 -24.52
CA GLU A 78 -5.09 -17.43 -24.75
C GLU A 78 -5.84 -17.64 -23.44
N ARG A 79 -5.23 -18.33 -22.47
CA ARG A 79 -5.87 -18.72 -21.19
C ARG A 79 -5.72 -17.71 -20.06
N ILE A 80 -4.68 -16.86 -20.10
CA ILE A 80 -4.48 -15.80 -19.09
C ILE A 80 -5.70 -14.89 -18.92
N PRO A 81 -6.31 -14.34 -19.98
CA PRO A 81 -7.38 -13.36 -19.80
C PRO A 81 -8.58 -13.95 -19.05
N GLU A 82 -8.93 -15.19 -19.38
CA GLU A 82 -9.99 -15.94 -18.72
C GLU A 82 -9.64 -16.23 -17.26
N PHE A 83 -8.42 -16.73 -17.00
CA PHE A 83 -7.93 -16.98 -15.64
C PHE A 83 -7.96 -15.71 -14.78
N ASN A 84 -7.43 -14.59 -15.29
CA ASN A 84 -7.44 -13.31 -14.57
C ASN A 84 -8.85 -12.82 -14.29
N THR A 85 -9.79 -13.03 -15.22
CA THR A 85 -11.20 -12.67 -15.02
C THR A 85 -11.79 -13.45 -13.84
N HIS A 86 -11.50 -14.76 -13.73
CA HIS A 86 -11.94 -15.56 -12.59
C HIS A 86 -11.32 -15.09 -11.28
N VAL A 87 -10.00 -14.84 -11.24
CA VAL A 87 -9.33 -14.35 -10.02
C VAL A 87 -9.94 -13.04 -9.54
N LEU A 88 -10.16 -12.09 -10.46
CA LEU A 88 -10.80 -10.81 -10.13
C LEU A 88 -12.24 -10.98 -9.63
N ALA A 89 -13.01 -11.89 -10.22
CA ALA A 89 -14.36 -12.19 -9.77
C ALA A 89 -14.39 -12.77 -8.34
N TYR A 90 -13.46 -13.67 -8.00
CA TYR A 90 -13.34 -14.19 -6.62
C TYR A 90 -12.90 -13.10 -5.65
N TYR A 91 -11.98 -12.23 -6.05
CA TYR A 91 -11.58 -11.08 -5.24
C TYR A 91 -12.75 -10.13 -4.97
N GLN A 92 -13.56 -9.83 -5.99
CA GLN A 92 -14.73 -8.99 -5.84
C GLN A 92 -15.77 -9.62 -4.89
N LYS A 93 -16.06 -10.92 -5.02
CA LYS A 93 -16.94 -11.64 -4.09
C LYS A 93 -16.44 -11.60 -2.64
N TRP A 94 -15.13 -11.66 -2.43
CA TRP A 94 -14.54 -11.49 -1.10
C TRP A 94 -14.73 -10.07 -0.57
N GLN A 95 -14.51 -9.04 -1.41
CA GLN A 95 -14.75 -7.64 -1.04
C GLN A 95 -16.22 -7.36 -0.72
N ASP A 96 -17.14 -7.97 -1.46
CA ASP A 96 -18.58 -7.87 -1.26
C ASP A 96 -19.08 -8.71 -0.07
N GLY A 97 -18.19 -9.49 0.56
CA GLY A 97 -18.48 -10.34 1.73
C GLY A 97 -19.22 -11.64 1.39
N GLU A 98 -19.40 -11.95 0.11
CA GLU A 98 -20.02 -13.19 -0.37
C GLU A 98 -19.08 -14.41 -0.24
N LEU A 99 -17.76 -14.16 -0.18
CA LEU A 99 -16.74 -15.19 -0.04
C LEU A 99 -15.95 -15.00 1.27
N ASP A 100 -15.98 -16.02 2.13
CA ASP A 100 -15.16 -16.04 3.34
C ASP A 100 -13.77 -16.65 3.05
N ILE A 101 -12.74 -15.82 3.20
CA ILE A 101 -11.34 -16.21 2.96
C ILE A 101 -10.83 -17.24 3.97
N ASN A 102 -11.37 -17.25 5.21
CA ASN A 102 -10.96 -18.22 6.22
C ASN A 102 -11.45 -19.61 5.83
N LYS A 103 -12.70 -19.71 5.38
CA LYS A 103 -13.25 -20.95 4.87
C LYS A 103 -12.48 -21.45 3.65
N LEU A 104 -12.13 -20.56 2.73
CA LEU A 104 -11.31 -20.92 1.56
C LEU A 104 -9.94 -21.47 1.98
N ARG A 105 -9.30 -20.86 2.99
CA ARG A 105 -8.02 -21.34 3.53
C ARG A 105 -8.17 -22.74 4.14
N ASP A 106 -9.25 -22.97 4.88
CA ASP A 106 -9.50 -24.26 5.53
C ASP A 106 -9.79 -25.36 4.49
N GLU A 107 -10.55 -25.05 3.43
CA GLU A 107 -10.75 -25.97 2.29
C GLU A 107 -9.43 -26.24 1.55
N LEU A 108 -8.62 -25.22 1.29
CA LEU A 108 -7.31 -25.38 0.66
C LEU A 108 -6.37 -26.24 1.51
N TRP A 109 -6.45 -26.14 2.83
CA TRP A 109 -5.72 -27.02 3.74
C TRP A 109 -6.13 -28.49 3.56
N GLU A 110 -7.42 -28.79 3.53
CA GLU A 110 -7.92 -30.15 3.31
C GLU A 110 -7.43 -30.75 1.98
N TYR A 111 -7.34 -29.92 0.93
CA TYR A 111 -6.91 -30.37 -0.39
C TYR A 111 -5.40 -30.46 -0.58
N THR A 112 -4.62 -29.58 0.06
CA THR A 112 -3.17 -29.43 -0.25
C THR A 112 -2.25 -29.86 0.88
N GLY A 113 -2.74 -29.92 2.13
CA GLY A 113 -1.92 -30.23 3.30
C GLY A 113 -0.81 -29.21 3.60
N ILE A 114 -0.87 -28.01 3.01
CA ILE A 114 0.11 -26.93 3.21
C ILE A 114 -0.56 -25.77 3.95
N ARG A 115 0.10 -25.26 5.00
CA ARG A 115 -0.39 -24.15 5.82
C ARG A 115 0.42 -22.88 5.56
N LEU A 116 -0.25 -21.80 5.17
CA LEU A 116 0.32 -20.45 5.21
C LEU A 116 0.08 -19.91 6.61
N GLU A 117 1.11 -19.92 7.45
CA GLU A 117 1.06 -19.27 8.77
C GLU A 117 1.49 -17.81 8.63
N GLU A 118 0.73 -16.91 9.25
CA GLU A 118 1.18 -15.54 9.46
C GLU A 118 2.36 -15.61 10.44
N GLN A 119 3.56 -15.25 9.99
CA GLN A 119 4.67 -15.00 10.89
C GLN A 119 4.41 -13.68 11.60
N GLU A 120 4.25 -13.70 12.92
CA GLU A 120 4.35 -12.49 13.74
C GLU A 120 5.76 -11.92 13.56
N ILE A 121 5.85 -10.71 13.01
CA ILE A 121 7.09 -9.91 12.90
C ILE A 121 7.17 -8.97 14.10
#